data_AF-A0AAJ8MS96-F1
#
_entry.id   AF-A0AAJ8MS96-F1
#
_cell.length_a   1.000
_cell.length_b   1.000
_cell.length_c   1.000
_cell.angle_alpha   90.00
_cell.angle_beta   90.00
_cell.angle_gamma   90.00
#
_symmetry.space_group_name_H-M   'P 1'
#
loop_
_entity.id
_entity.type
_entity.pdbx_description
1 polymer ?
#
loop_
_entity_poly.entity_id
_entity_poly.type
_entity_poly.pdbx_seq_one_letter_code
_entity_poly.pdbx_strand_id
1 'polypeptide(L)'
;MSITTSIHTPDLLSPSITHSAETMLSQSQLTQPTALEALEHYKKKDPSKVVVRFKAIGSAPIMKNNVFKATAGHKFQAVILFLRQQLGMKKEDPLFTYINAAFAPAPDDTVGNLFKCFGTEGHLIVNYSNTQAWA
;
A
#
# COMPACT_ATOMS: atom_id res chain seq x y z
N MET A 1 42.78 4.92 71.17
CA MET A 1 41.87 6.06 71.02
C MET A 1 41.03 5.77 69.77
N SER A 2 39.71 5.67 69.71
CA SER A 2 38.62 5.74 70.68
C SER A 2 37.40 5.11 69.98
N ILE A 3 36.62 4.34 70.74
CA ILE A 3 35.14 4.17 70.77
C ILE A 3 34.30 3.93 69.48
N THR A 4 33.44 2.90 69.61
CA THR A 4 32.11 2.64 69.05
C THR A 4 31.24 3.88 68.78
N THR A 5 30.26 3.81 67.86
CA THR A 5 28.81 4.17 68.07
C THR A 5 28.00 4.23 66.74
N SER A 6 26.92 3.43 66.65
CA SER A 6 25.77 3.60 65.73
C SER A 6 24.94 4.84 66.07
N ILE A 7 24.11 5.39 65.16
CA ILE A 7 22.70 5.87 65.39
C ILE A 7 22.19 6.80 64.25
N HIS A 8 21.09 6.38 63.63
CA HIS A 8 19.78 7.06 63.44
C HIS A 8 19.58 8.30 62.50
N THR A 9 18.59 8.09 61.60
CA THR A 9 17.64 8.88 60.77
C THR A 9 17.40 10.39 61.03
N PRO A 10 16.93 11.21 60.03
CA PRO A 10 15.52 11.18 59.61
C PRO A 10 15.13 11.49 58.14
N ASP A 11 13.92 11.01 57.85
CA ASP A 11 12.92 11.37 56.85
C ASP A 11 12.77 12.89 56.60
N LEU A 12 12.49 13.31 55.36
CA LEU A 12 11.61 14.46 55.07
C LEU A 12 11.26 14.55 53.56
N LEU A 13 9.95 14.42 53.31
CA LEU A 13 9.10 15.18 52.38
C LEU A 13 8.40 14.39 51.25
N SER A 14 7.17 13.98 51.54
CA SER A 14 6.03 13.97 50.60
C SER A 14 5.02 15.04 51.04
N PRO A 15 4.16 15.58 50.14
CA PRO A 15 2.75 15.18 50.23
C PRO A 15 2.00 15.07 48.88
N SER A 16 0.98 14.19 48.88
CA SER A 16 -0.06 14.00 47.85
C SER A 16 -0.97 15.21 47.63
N ILE A 17 -1.53 15.35 46.42
CA ILE A 17 -2.86 15.96 46.22
C ILE A 17 -3.70 15.07 45.30
N THR A 18 -4.78 14.56 45.88
CA THR A 18 -5.98 14.00 45.23
C THR A 18 -6.82 15.13 44.64
N HIS A 19 -7.28 15.01 43.39
CA HIS A 19 -8.56 15.61 42.97
C HIS A 19 -9.22 14.76 41.88
N SER A 20 -10.39 14.23 42.24
CA SER A 20 -11.39 13.71 41.33
C SER A 20 -12.04 14.86 40.54
N ALA A 21 -12.23 14.68 39.23
CA ALA A 21 -13.32 15.30 38.49
C ALA A 21 -13.55 14.50 37.19
N GLU A 22 -14.58 13.65 37.22
CA GLU A 22 -15.26 13.18 36.01
C GLU A 22 -15.91 14.38 35.30
N THR A 23 -15.92 14.40 33.97
CA THR A 23 -17.13 14.58 33.12
C THR A 23 -16.73 15.08 31.71
N MET A 24 -16.91 14.17 30.74
CA MET A 24 -17.39 14.34 29.36
C MET A 24 -16.89 15.54 28.54
N LEU A 25 -16.23 15.24 27.41
CA LEU A 25 -16.58 15.80 26.11
C LEU A 25 -16.01 14.92 24.98
N SER A 26 -16.94 14.37 24.19
CA SER A 26 -16.75 13.63 22.95
C SER A 26 -15.95 14.43 21.93
N GLN A 27 -14.89 13.83 21.38
CA GLN A 27 -14.42 14.10 20.02
C GLN A 27 -13.58 12.91 19.53
N SER A 28 -14.22 12.13 18.65
CA SER A 28 -13.73 11.05 17.80
C SER A 28 -12.20 11.00 17.60
N GLN A 29 -11.48 10.22 18.40
CA GLN A 29 -10.14 9.78 18.04
C GLN A 29 -10.26 8.43 17.36
N LEU A 30 -10.02 8.42 16.05
CA LEU A 30 -9.83 7.21 15.25
C LEU A 30 -8.82 6.33 15.99
N THR A 31 -9.28 5.17 16.46
CA THR A 31 -8.42 4.07 16.88
C THR A 31 -7.54 3.71 15.68
N GLN A 32 -6.31 4.20 15.69
CA GLN A 32 -5.31 3.71 14.75
C GLN A 32 -5.10 2.23 15.07
N PRO A 33 -5.22 1.33 14.08
CA PRO A 33 -4.93 -0.08 14.32
C PRO A 33 -3.51 -0.18 14.87
N THR A 34 -3.32 -1.03 15.88
CA THR A 34 -1.98 -1.34 16.38
C THR A 34 -1.12 -1.85 15.22
N ALA A 35 0.20 -1.67 15.29
CA ALA A 35 1.10 -2.06 14.18
C ALA A 35 0.93 -3.55 13.77
N LEU A 36 0.57 -4.41 14.71
CA LEU A 36 0.23 -5.82 14.47
C LEU A 36 -1.06 -5.97 13.65
N GLU A 37 -2.14 -5.31 14.03
CA GLU A 37 -3.41 -5.34 13.31
C GLU A 37 -3.26 -4.77 11.89
N ALA A 38 -2.46 -3.71 11.74
CA ALA A 38 -2.13 -3.16 10.43
C ALA A 38 -1.41 -4.21 9.56
N LEU A 39 -0.37 -4.87 10.09
CA LEU A 39 0.36 -5.92 9.37
C LEU A 39 -0.54 -7.10 8.97
N GLU A 40 -1.45 -7.54 9.85
CA GLU A 40 -2.42 -8.59 9.54
C GLU A 40 -3.38 -8.15 8.42
N HIS A 41 -3.83 -6.89 8.43
CA HIS A 41 -4.68 -6.35 7.39
C HIS A 41 -3.97 -6.31 6.04
N TYR A 42 -2.69 -5.91 5.99
CA TYR A 42 -1.87 -5.95 4.77
C TYR A 42 -1.63 -7.38 4.25
N LYS A 43 -1.66 -8.38 5.13
CA LYS A 43 -1.48 -9.79 4.75
C LYS A 43 -2.73 -10.39 4.10
N LYS A 44 -3.91 -9.79 4.35
CA LYS A 44 -5.18 -10.24 3.78
C LYS A 44 -5.30 -9.80 2.33
N LYS A 45 -5.46 -10.77 1.42
CA LYS A 45 -5.71 -10.48 0.00
C LYS A 45 -7.09 -9.85 -0.16
N ASP A 46 -7.13 -8.61 -0.63
CA ASP A 46 -8.37 -7.93 -0.98
C ASP A 46 -9.04 -8.61 -2.18
N PRO A 47 -10.25 -9.18 -2.04
CA PRO A 47 -10.97 -9.84 -3.11
C PRO A 47 -11.61 -8.87 -4.12
N SER A 48 -11.58 -7.56 -3.83
CA SER A 48 -12.17 -6.51 -4.66
C SER A 48 -11.62 -6.56 -6.08
N LYS A 49 -12.47 -6.21 -7.05
CA LYS A 49 -12.11 -6.24 -8.47
C LYS A 49 -11.94 -4.82 -8.99
N VAL A 50 -10.81 -4.59 -9.64
CA VAL A 50 -10.48 -3.36 -10.36
C VAL A 50 -10.67 -3.61 -11.84
N VAL A 51 -11.30 -2.68 -12.55
CA VAL A 51 -11.37 -2.73 -14.00
C VAL A 51 -10.09 -2.13 -14.57
N VAL A 52 -9.36 -2.89 -15.38
CA VAL A 52 -8.12 -2.49 -16.04
C VAL A 52 -8.38 -2.33 -17.53
N ARG A 53 -8.01 -1.19 -18.10
CA ARG A 53 -8.12 -0.88 -19.53
C ARG A 53 -6.73 -0.81 -20.14
N PHE A 54 -6.43 -1.71 -21.06
CA PHE A 54 -5.18 -1.75 -21.80
C PHE A 54 -5.23 -0.85 -23.04
N LYS A 55 -4.16 -0.11 -23.30
CA LYS A 55 -4.00 0.73 -24.50
C LYS A 55 -2.64 0.47 -25.16
N ALA A 56 -2.68 0.00 -26.41
CA ALA A 56 -1.48 -0.16 -27.23
C ALA A 56 -0.92 1.22 -27.60
N ILE A 57 0.41 1.31 -27.65
CA ILE A 57 1.13 2.54 -28.00
C ILE A 57 2.16 2.24 -29.08
N GLY A 58 2.31 3.19 -30.01
CA GLY A 58 3.26 3.07 -31.12
C GLY A 58 2.91 1.88 -31.99
N SER A 59 3.87 0.98 -32.17
CA SER A 59 3.74 -0.21 -33.02
C SER A 59 3.38 -1.49 -32.25
N ALA A 60 2.97 -1.39 -30.99
CA ALA A 60 2.58 -2.57 -30.22
C ALA A 60 1.29 -3.21 -30.76
N PRO A 61 1.15 -4.56 -30.70
CA PRO A 61 -0.03 -5.25 -31.20
C PRO A 61 -1.30 -4.85 -30.43
N ILE A 62 -2.39 -4.53 -31.14
CA ILE A 62 -3.66 -4.14 -30.51
C ILE A 62 -4.45 -5.37 -30.05
N MET A 63 -4.79 -5.41 -28.77
CA MET A 63 -5.66 -6.43 -28.19
C MET A 63 -7.11 -6.28 -28.68
N LYS A 64 -7.75 -7.40 -29.05
CA LYS A 64 -9.18 -7.45 -29.43
C LYS A 64 -10.10 -7.06 -28.27
N ASN A 65 -9.84 -7.62 -27.10
CA ASN A 65 -10.54 -7.27 -25.86
C ASN A 65 -9.53 -6.59 -24.96
N ASN A 66 -9.76 -5.32 -24.63
CA ASN A 66 -8.77 -4.50 -23.92
C ASN A 66 -9.23 -4.06 -22.53
N VAL A 67 -10.37 -4.55 -22.04
CA VAL A 67 -10.88 -4.26 -20.69
C VAL A 67 -11.06 -5.55 -19.93
N PHE A 68 -10.45 -5.64 -18.74
CA PHE A 68 -10.49 -6.85 -17.89
C PHE A 68 -10.69 -6.48 -16.42
N LYS A 69 -11.16 -7.45 -15.63
CA LYS A 69 -11.24 -7.32 -14.17
C LYS A 69 -10.05 -8.02 -13.52
N ALA A 70 -9.26 -7.28 -12.76
CA ALA A 70 -8.14 -7.79 -11.97
C ALA A 70 -8.50 -7.76 -10.48
N THR A 71 -7.99 -8.72 -9.71
CA THR A 71 -8.10 -8.68 -8.24
C THR A 71 -7.19 -7.58 -7.70
N ALA A 72 -7.72 -6.73 -6.82
CA ALA A 72 -7.00 -5.60 -6.22
C ALA A 72 -5.73 -6.06 -5.49
N GLY A 73 -5.77 -7.19 -4.79
CA GLY A 73 -4.60 -7.75 -4.10
C GLY A 73 -3.55 -8.43 -4.99
N HIS A 74 -3.72 -8.48 -6.32
CA HIS A 74 -2.67 -8.98 -7.20
C HIS A 74 -1.59 -7.94 -7.42
N LYS A 75 -0.34 -8.42 -7.52
CA LYS A 75 0.81 -7.61 -7.94
C LYS A 75 0.71 -7.25 -9.42
N PHE A 76 1.26 -6.10 -9.79
CA PHE A 76 1.29 -5.64 -11.16
C PHE A 76 2.09 -6.58 -12.08
N GLN A 77 3.07 -7.32 -11.53
CA GLN A 77 3.74 -8.41 -12.24
C GLN A 77 2.76 -9.42 -12.86
N ALA A 78 1.65 -9.74 -12.18
CA ALA A 78 0.65 -10.64 -12.73
C ALA A 78 -0.07 -10.03 -13.94
N VAL A 79 -0.26 -8.71 -13.95
CA VAL A 79 -0.82 -7.95 -15.09
C VAL A 79 0.13 -7.99 -16.29
N ILE A 80 1.44 -7.83 -16.06
CA ILE A 80 2.46 -7.92 -17.12
C ILE A 80 2.47 -9.32 -17.74
N LEU A 81 2.47 -10.38 -16.92
CA LEU A 81 2.43 -11.76 -17.41
C LEU A 81 1.15 -12.06 -18.18
N PHE A 82 0.00 -11.60 -17.67
CA PHE A 82 -1.29 -11.71 -18.36
C PHE A 82 -1.23 -11.03 -19.74
N LEU A 83 -0.69 -9.81 -19.82
CA LEU A 83 -0.58 -9.06 -21.05
C LEU A 83 0.32 -9.79 -22.07
N ARG A 84 1.46 -10.34 -21.64
CA ARG A 84 2.33 -11.17 -22.50
C ARG A 84 1.58 -12.36 -23.09
N GLN A 85 0.81 -13.08 -22.27
CA GLN A 85 0.01 -14.21 -22.71
C GLN A 85 -1.05 -13.81 -23.74
N GLN A 86 -1.72 -12.66 -23.54
CA GLN A 86 -2.72 -12.16 -24.48
C GLN A 86 -2.12 -11.68 -25.81
N LEU A 87 -0.90 -11.16 -25.78
CA LEU A 87 -0.17 -10.71 -26.96
C LEU A 87 0.61 -11.83 -27.66
N GLY A 88 0.68 -13.03 -27.08
CA GLY A 88 1.47 -14.14 -27.62
C GLY A 88 2.98 -13.89 -27.61
N MET A 89 3.47 -13.03 -26.71
CA MET A 89 4.88 -12.67 -26.62
C MET A 89 5.67 -13.63 -25.74
N LYS A 90 6.93 -13.83 -26.07
CA LYS A 90 7.86 -14.63 -25.27
C LYS A 90 8.32 -13.85 -24.04
N LYS A 91 9.05 -14.49 -23.13
CA LYS A 91 9.55 -13.83 -21.91
C LYS A 91 10.67 -12.85 -22.24
N GLU A 92 11.45 -13.17 -23.26
CA GLU A 92 12.62 -12.39 -23.71
C GLU A 92 12.24 -11.12 -24.47
N ASP A 93 11.03 -11.08 -25.04
CA ASP A 93 10.59 -9.93 -25.85
C ASP A 93 10.42 -8.69 -24.97
N PRO A 94 10.83 -7.50 -25.44
CA PRO A 94 10.64 -6.26 -24.71
C PRO A 94 9.15 -5.92 -24.61
N LEU A 95 8.69 -5.69 -23.37
CA LEU A 95 7.35 -5.17 -23.07
C LEU A 95 7.49 -4.11 -21.99
N PHE A 96 7.12 -2.88 -22.34
CA PHE A 96 7.08 -1.75 -21.43
C PHE A 96 5.63 -1.43 -21.10
N THR A 97 5.36 -1.16 -19.83
CA THR A 97 4.02 -0.86 -19.32
C THR A 97 4.03 0.41 -18.50
N TYR A 98 2.98 1.21 -18.65
CA TYR A 98 2.85 2.51 -18.00
C TYR A 98 1.44 2.70 -17.46
N ILE A 99 1.31 3.42 -16.34
CA ILE A 99 0.01 3.88 -15.85
C ILE A 99 -0.27 5.26 -16.44
N ASN A 100 -1.44 5.43 -17.06
CA ASN A 100 -1.90 6.71 -17.62
C ASN A 100 -0.92 7.43 -18.56
N ALA A 101 -0.05 6.70 -19.28
CA ALA A 101 1.02 7.27 -20.12
C ALA A 101 2.04 8.15 -19.36
N ALA A 102 2.15 7.99 -18.05
CA ALA A 102 2.97 8.87 -17.21
C ALA A 102 4.23 8.18 -16.68
N PHE A 103 4.07 7.03 -16.01
CA PHE A 103 5.17 6.35 -15.34
C PHE A 103 5.03 4.83 -15.42
N ALA A 104 6.14 4.11 -15.26
CA ALA A 104 6.16 2.65 -15.16
C ALA A 104 5.95 2.22 -13.70
N PRO A 105 4.92 1.43 -13.37
CA PRO A 105 4.68 0.95 -12.01
C PRO A 105 5.72 -0.11 -11.61
N ALA A 106 5.98 -0.25 -10.31
CA ALA A 106 6.84 -1.32 -9.81
C ALA A 106 6.12 -2.67 -9.96
N PRO A 107 6.84 -3.77 -10.28
CA PRO A 107 6.20 -5.08 -10.47
C PRO A 107 5.56 -5.61 -9.18
N ASP A 108 6.00 -5.15 -8.01
CA ASP A 108 5.46 -5.49 -6.70
C ASP A 108 4.30 -4.61 -6.23
N ASP A 109 4.00 -3.50 -6.94
CA ASP A 109 2.82 -2.68 -6.68
C ASP A 109 1.55 -3.53 -6.80
N THR A 110 0.56 -3.28 -5.94
CA THR A 110 -0.74 -3.95 -6.07
C THR A 110 -1.65 -3.17 -7.01
N VAL A 111 -2.47 -3.90 -7.79
CA VAL A 111 -3.44 -3.29 -8.71
C VAL A 111 -4.43 -2.39 -7.98
N GLY A 112 -4.82 -2.76 -6.76
CA GLY A 112 -5.70 -1.96 -5.90
C GLY A 112 -5.07 -0.62 -5.52
N ASN A 113 -3.79 -0.61 -5.13
CA ASN A 113 -3.08 0.63 -4.79
C ASN A 113 -2.95 1.54 -6.02
N LEU A 114 -2.53 0.99 -7.16
CA LEU A 114 -2.43 1.74 -8.41
C LEU A 114 -3.77 2.34 -8.84
N PHE A 115 -4.86 1.60 -8.69
CA PHE A 115 -6.20 2.09 -8.99
C PHE A 115 -6.67 3.17 -8.02
N LYS A 116 -6.43 3.02 -6.72
CA LYS A 116 -6.79 4.03 -5.72
C LYS A 116 -6.09 5.36 -5.97
N CYS A 117 -4.82 5.32 -6.39
CA CYS A 117 -4.01 6.52 -6.61
C CYS A 117 -4.18 7.12 -8.01
N PHE A 118 -4.36 6.29 -9.04
CA PHE A 118 -4.26 6.71 -10.45
C PHE A 118 -5.43 6.24 -11.32
N GLY A 119 -6.48 5.68 -10.73
CA GLY A 119 -7.69 5.30 -11.45
C GLY A 119 -8.39 6.52 -12.07
N THR A 120 -8.97 6.34 -13.24
CA THR A 120 -9.75 7.36 -13.94
C THR A 120 -11.02 6.74 -14.52
N GLU A 121 -12.14 7.43 -14.42
CA GLU A 121 -13.44 6.99 -14.95
C GLU A 121 -13.87 5.59 -14.46
N GLY A 122 -13.42 5.17 -13.27
CA GLY A 122 -13.70 3.84 -12.70
C GLY A 122 -12.79 2.70 -13.20
N HIS A 123 -11.74 3.02 -13.97
CA HIS A 123 -10.79 2.06 -14.53
C HIS A 123 -9.33 2.46 -14.25
N LEU A 124 -8.43 1.48 -14.16
CA LEU A 124 -6.98 1.70 -14.21
C LEU A 124 -6.52 1.59 -15.67
N ILE A 125 -5.92 2.64 -16.23
CA ILE A 125 -5.39 2.60 -17.60
C ILE A 125 -3.96 2.08 -17.57
N VAL A 126 -3.72 0.99 -18.30
CA VAL A 126 -2.39 0.40 -18.52
C VAL A 126 -2.01 0.54 -19.98
N ASN A 127 -1.05 1.40 -20.24
CA ASN A 127 -0.48 1.63 -21.55
C ASN A 127 0.67 0.64 -21.77
N TYR A 128 0.82 0.12 -22.98
CA TYR A 128 1.91 -0.80 -23.29
C TYR A 128 2.57 -0.55 -24.65
N SER A 129 3.86 -0.85 -24.72
CA SER A 129 4.70 -0.64 -25.90
C SER A 129 5.78 -1.72 -26.01
N ASN A 130 6.22 -2.00 -27.24
CA ASN A 130 7.40 -2.84 -27.53
C ASN A 130 8.71 -2.03 -27.48
N THR A 131 8.63 -0.70 -27.53
CA THR A 131 9.76 0.22 -27.35
C THR A 131 9.56 1.07 -26.10
N GLN A 132 10.66 1.49 -25.47
CA GLN A 132 10.59 2.40 -24.34
C GLN A 132 10.05 3.75 -24.82
N ALA A 133 8.95 4.20 -24.21
CA ALA A 133 8.25 5.42 -24.63
C ALA A 133 8.29 6.51 -23.55
N TRP A 134 8.24 6.13 -22.28
CA TRP A 134 8.42 7.01 -21.13
C TRP A 134 9.48 6.41 -20.21
N ALA A 135 10.24 7.27 -19.54
CA ALA A 135 11.25 6.92 -18.55
C ALA A 135 11.06 7.81 -17.33
#